data_AF-A0AAV7JR91-F1
#
_entry.id   AF-A0AAV7JR91-F1
#
_cell.length_a   1.000
_cell.length_b   1.000
_cell.length_c   1.000
_cell.angle_alpha   90.00
_cell.angle_beta   90.00
_cell.angle_gamma   90.00
#
_symmetry.space_group_name_H-M   'P 1'
#
loop_
_entity.id
_entity.type
_entity.pdbx_description
1 polymer ?
#
loop_
_entity_poly.entity_id
_entity_poly.type
_entity_poly.pdbx_seq_one_letter_code
_entity_poly.pdbx_strand_id
1 'polypeptide(L)'
;MIFLLKQRSPLYLKKTMKNLKILHRNIFALLRVTIYSQNINVSNFKAVCEEIYLFLLDHYPWVSITPTVHKFLAHTLSIHRSEDNHGLKIFSEEGLEQAHKQIRRFSEYLSQKSDTLLEMKDIFSQIYVIV
;
A
#
# COMPACT_ATOMS: atom_id res chain seq x y z
N MET A 1 -4.19 -6.24 -22.37
CA MET A 1 -2.93 -6.95 -22.03
C MET A 1 -2.98 -8.46 -22.29
N ILE A 2 -4.08 -9.16 -21.95
CA ILE A 2 -4.24 -10.63 -22.20
C ILE A 2 -4.14 -10.99 -23.69
N PHE A 3 -4.57 -10.11 -24.60
CA PHE A 3 -4.53 -10.33 -26.05
C PHE A 3 -3.11 -10.40 -26.65
N LEU A 4 -2.10 -9.78 -26.05
CA LEU A 4 -0.71 -9.77 -26.56
C LEU A 4 0.08 -11.02 -26.17
N LEU A 5 -0.39 -11.80 -25.19
CA LEU A 5 0.26 -13.03 -24.76
C LEU A 5 -0.07 -14.24 -25.66
N LYS A 6 -1.14 -14.16 -26.45
CA LYS A 6 -1.59 -15.26 -27.33
C LYS A 6 -0.66 -15.55 -28.52
N GLN A 7 0.28 -14.66 -28.84
CA GLN A 7 1.22 -14.83 -29.96
C GLN A 7 2.65 -15.28 -29.54
N ARG A 8 2.90 -15.55 -28.25
CA ARG A 8 4.25 -15.93 -27.77
C ARG A 8 4.35 -17.43 -27.50
N SER A 9 5.56 -17.98 -27.69
CA SER A 9 5.80 -19.42 -27.55
C SER A 9 5.40 -19.95 -26.16
N PRO A 10 4.92 -21.20 -26.04
CA PRO A 10 4.52 -21.78 -24.76
C PRO A 10 5.62 -21.76 -23.69
N LEU A 11 6.89 -21.88 -24.12
CA LEU A 11 8.06 -21.81 -23.25
C LEU A 11 8.25 -20.40 -22.66
N TYR A 12 8.05 -19.37 -23.48
CA TYR A 12 8.08 -17.97 -23.05
C TYR A 12 7.02 -17.71 -21.98
N LEU A 13 5.79 -18.18 -22.20
CA LEU A 13 4.68 -18.03 -21.25
C LEU A 13 4.97 -18.71 -19.90
N LYS A 14 5.53 -19.93 -19.91
CA LYS A 14 5.94 -20.62 -18.67
C LYS A 14 7.02 -19.85 -17.90
N LYS A 15 8.03 -19.32 -18.60
CA LYS A 15 9.10 -18.50 -17.98
C LYS A 15 8.53 -17.22 -17.38
N THR A 16 7.67 -16.51 -18.11
CA THR A 16 7.02 -15.28 -17.61
C THR A 16 6.16 -15.56 -16.38
N MET A 17 5.38 -16.64 -16.37
CA MET A 17 4.57 -17.00 -15.20
C MET A 17 5.42 -17.36 -13.98
N LYS A 18 6.56 -18.03 -14.16
CA LYS A 18 7.51 -18.28 -13.06
C LYS A 18 8.06 -16.97 -12.49
N ASN A 19 8.48 -16.06 -13.36
CA ASN A 19 9.02 -14.76 -12.97
C ASN A 19 8.00 -13.89 -12.24
N LEU A 20 6.75 -13.85 -12.72
CA LEU A 20 5.65 -13.14 -12.07
C LEU A 20 5.35 -13.68 -10.66
N LYS A 21 5.40 -15.00 -10.46
CA LYS A 21 5.20 -15.59 -9.12
C LYS A 21 6.29 -15.16 -8.13
N ILE A 22 7.54 -15.13 -8.57
CA ILE A 22 8.67 -14.68 -7.73
C ILE A 22 8.50 -13.21 -7.38
N LEU A 23 8.24 -12.37 -8.39
CA LEU A 23 8.00 -10.94 -8.21
C LEU A 23 6.85 -10.67 -7.23
N HIS A 24 5.71 -11.34 -7.43
CA HIS A 24 4.54 -11.20 -6.56
C HIS A 24 4.86 -11.61 -5.12
N ARG A 25 5.56 -12.73 -4.93
CA ARG A 25 5.97 -13.19 -3.59
C ARG A 25 6.86 -12.17 -2.90
N ASN A 26 7.84 -11.61 -3.60
CA ASN A 26 8.79 -10.66 -3.02
C ASN A 26 8.11 -9.32 -2.68
N ILE A 27 7.27 -8.80 -3.58
CA ILE A 27 6.46 -7.60 -3.31
C ILE A 27 5.54 -7.82 -2.11
N PHE A 28 4.85 -8.97 -2.04
CA PHE A 28 3.99 -9.30 -0.91
C PHE A 28 4.76 -9.33 0.42
N ALA A 29 5.95 -9.91 0.43
CA ALA A 29 6.81 -9.93 1.61
C ALA A 29 7.25 -8.51 2.02
N LEU A 30 7.66 -7.66 1.07
CA LEU A 30 8.03 -6.27 1.35
C LEU A 30 6.87 -5.48 1.93
N LEU A 31 5.69 -5.53 1.30
CA LEU A 31 4.50 -4.85 1.79
C LEU A 31 4.15 -5.27 3.22
N ARG A 32 4.24 -6.56 3.51
CA ARG A 32 4.04 -7.08 4.86
C ARG A 32 5.02 -6.53 5.87
N VAL A 33 6.30 -6.45 5.51
CA VAL A 33 7.35 -5.88 6.38
C VAL A 33 7.07 -4.41 6.64
N THR A 34 6.69 -3.64 5.61
CA THR A 34 6.33 -2.23 5.76
C THR A 34 5.13 -2.01 6.68
N ILE A 35 4.15 -2.91 6.66
CA ILE A 35 2.93 -2.83 7.50
C ILE A 35 3.19 -3.37 8.93
N TYR A 36 4.33 -3.98 9.21
CA TYR A 36 4.59 -4.61 10.51
C TYR A 36 5.12 -3.60 11.53
N SER A 37 4.60 -3.57 12.76
CA SER A 37 4.96 -2.56 13.76
C SER A 37 6.31 -2.79 14.47
N GLN A 38 7.02 -3.86 14.15
CA GLN A 38 8.29 -4.22 14.79
C GLN A 38 9.49 -3.74 13.98
N ASN A 39 10.68 -3.88 14.57
CA ASN A 39 11.94 -3.52 13.95
C ASN A 39 12.20 -4.29 12.65
N ILE A 40 12.55 -3.55 11.61
CA ILE A 40 12.86 -4.03 10.29
C ILE A 40 14.38 -4.07 10.12
N ASN A 41 14.91 -5.16 9.56
CA ASN A 41 16.29 -5.15 9.07
C ASN A 41 16.38 -4.33 7.78
N VAL A 42 16.71 -3.06 7.94
CA VAL A 42 16.78 -2.05 6.87
C VAL A 42 17.77 -2.45 5.77
N SER A 43 18.89 -3.09 6.11
CA SER A 43 19.87 -3.54 5.11
C SER A 43 19.29 -4.62 4.19
N ASN A 44 18.61 -5.62 4.76
CA ASN A 44 17.96 -6.68 3.98
C ASN A 44 16.79 -6.12 3.17
N PHE A 45 16.01 -5.21 3.75
CA PHE A 45 14.90 -4.54 3.04
C PHE A 45 15.40 -3.80 1.80
N LYS A 46 16.49 -3.03 1.94
CA LYS A 46 17.14 -2.31 0.83
C LYS A 46 17.55 -3.26 -0.29
N ALA A 47 18.25 -4.34 0.05
CA ALA A 47 18.75 -5.30 -0.92
C ALA A 47 17.60 -5.91 -1.76
N VAL A 48 16.50 -6.27 -1.10
CA VAL A 48 15.32 -6.82 -1.80
C VAL A 48 14.64 -5.77 -2.69
N CYS A 49 14.55 -4.51 -2.26
CA CYS A 49 14.01 -3.43 -3.10
C CYS A 49 14.84 -3.20 -4.37
N GLU A 50 16.18 -3.17 -4.24
CA GLU A 50 17.10 -3.00 -5.37
C GLU A 50 17.03 -4.20 -6.32
N GLU A 51 16.97 -5.43 -5.79
CA GLU A 51 16.81 -6.65 -6.58
C GLU A 51 15.51 -6.63 -7.39
N ILE A 52 14.39 -6.23 -6.79
CA ILE A 52 13.10 -6.12 -7.49
C ILE A 52 13.15 -5.05 -8.58
N TYR A 53 13.77 -3.91 -8.29
CA TYR A 53 13.89 -2.81 -9.25
C TYR A 53 14.68 -3.24 -10.49
N LEU A 54 15.84 -3.87 -10.29
CA LEU A 54 16.65 -4.42 -11.38
C LEU A 54 15.90 -5.53 -12.13
N PHE A 55 15.23 -6.43 -11.41
CA PHE A 55 14.44 -7.51 -12.01
C PHE A 55 13.35 -6.98 -12.94
N LEU A 56 12.68 -5.89 -12.56
CA LEU A 56 11.66 -5.23 -13.37
C LEU A 56 12.25 -4.62 -14.65
N LEU A 57 13.39 -3.94 -14.56
CA LEU A 57 14.07 -3.36 -15.72
C LEU A 57 14.55 -4.43 -16.70
N ASP A 58 15.14 -5.52 -16.20
CA ASP A 58 15.72 -6.57 -17.03
C ASP A 58 14.65 -7.43 -17.73
N HIS A 59 13.59 -7.80 -17.01
CA HIS A 59 12.60 -8.77 -17.51
C HIS A 59 11.36 -8.10 -18.12
N TYR A 60 11.08 -6.86 -17.74
CA TYR A 60 9.90 -6.12 -18.17
C TYR A 60 10.24 -4.66 -18.57
N PRO A 61 11.19 -4.44 -19.50
CA PRO A 61 11.62 -3.09 -19.89
C PRO A 61 10.51 -2.24 -20.52
N TRP A 62 9.44 -2.88 -20.97
CA TRP A 62 8.24 -2.24 -21.53
C TRP A 62 7.26 -1.76 -20.44
N VAL A 63 7.45 -2.14 -19.17
CA VAL A 63 6.60 -1.70 -18.06
C VAL A 63 7.12 -0.37 -17.53
N SER A 64 6.27 0.65 -17.56
CA SER A 64 6.56 1.89 -16.83
C SER A 64 6.44 1.64 -15.33
N ILE A 65 7.49 1.96 -14.59
CA ILE A 65 7.44 1.97 -13.13
C ILE A 65 6.58 3.15 -12.69
N THR A 66 5.49 2.89 -11.96
CA THR A 66 4.60 3.95 -11.49
C THR A 66 5.28 4.77 -10.38
N PRO A 67 4.92 6.05 -10.20
CA PRO A 67 5.47 6.87 -9.13
C PRO A 67 5.35 6.22 -7.75
N THR A 68 4.24 5.52 -7.47
CA THR A 68 4.05 4.80 -6.21
C THR A 68 5.06 3.67 -6.03
N VAL A 69 5.27 2.84 -7.06
CA VAL A 69 6.24 1.74 -7.00
C VAL A 69 7.67 2.28 -6.91
N HIS A 70 7.99 3.33 -7.66
CA HIS A 70 9.30 3.98 -7.57
C HIS A 70 9.54 4.56 -6.17
N LYS A 71 8.59 5.32 -5.63
CA LYS A 71 8.69 5.89 -4.27
C LYS A 71 8.83 4.78 -3.22
N PHE A 72 8.09 3.69 -3.37
CA PHE A 72 8.17 2.54 -2.47
C PHE A 72 9.56 1.90 -2.50
N LEU A 73 10.07 1.56 -3.69
CA LEU A 73 11.35 0.86 -3.81
C LEU A 73 12.55 1.78 -3.49
N ALA A 74 12.47 3.08 -3.81
CA ALA A 74 13.60 4.01 -3.69
C ALA A 74 13.62 4.81 -2.37
N HIS A 75 12.46 5.14 -1.79
CA HIS A 75 12.37 6.10 -0.67
C HIS A 75 11.81 5.52 0.63
N THR A 76 11.15 4.35 0.62
CA THR A 76 10.64 3.74 1.86
C THR A 76 11.76 3.44 2.86
N LEU A 77 12.99 3.19 2.38
CA LEU A 77 14.15 3.00 3.24
C LEU A 77 14.49 4.23 4.08
N SER A 78 14.47 5.43 3.49
CA SER A 78 14.79 6.66 4.22
C SER A 78 13.75 6.94 5.30
N ILE A 79 12.48 6.57 5.06
CA ILE A 79 11.39 6.72 6.03
C ILE A 79 11.58 5.74 7.19
N HIS A 80 11.92 4.48 6.92
CA HIS A 80 12.19 3.53 8.02
C HIS A 80 13.37 3.96 8.89
N ARG A 81 14.42 4.57 8.30
CA ARG A 81 15.58 5.06 9.06
C ARG A 81 15.25 6.26 9.96
N SER A 82 14.32 7.12 9.57
CA SER A 82 13.87 8.22 10.42
C SER A 82 12.96 7.77 11.56
N GLU A 83 12.39 6.57 11.45
CA GLU A 83 11.41 5.99 12.39
C GLU A 83 12.04 4.84 13.23
N ASP A 84 13.32 4.95 13.59
CA ASP A 84 14.05 3.95 14.39
C ASP A 84 13.98 2.51 13.86
N ASN A 85 13.80 2.34 12.55
CA ASN A 85 13.60 1.08 11.84
C ASN A 85 12.25 0.38 12.13
N HIS A 86 11.24 1.10 12.63
CA HIS A 86 9.88 0.58 12.74
C HIS A 86 9.16 0.57 11.40
N GLY A 87 8.14 -0.29 11.27
CA GLY A 87 7.24 -0.23 10.12
C GLY A 87 6.26 0.92 10.17
N LEU A 88 5.65 1.21 9.03
CA LEU A 88 4.92 2.45 8.76
C LEU A 88 3.42 2.36 9.05
N LYS A 89 2.93 1.22 9.55
CA LYS A 89 1.50 1.01 9.78
C LYS A 89 0.88 2.01 10.75
N ILE A 90 1.64 2.45 11.75
CA ILE A 90 1.16 3.46 12.71
C ILE A 90 0.89 4.83 12.05
N PHE A 91 1.50 5.08 10.89
CA PHE A 91 1.32 6.27 10.07
C PHE A 91 0.36 6.04 8.89
N SER A 92 -0.41 4.96 8.93
CA SER A 92 -1.36 4.62 7.88
C SER A 92 -2.60 5.51 7.91
N GLU A 93 -3.08 5.90 6.72
CA GLU A 93 -4.33 6.64 6.54
C GLU A 93 -5.59 5.75 6.69
N GLU A 94 -5.43 4.42 6.80
CA GLU A 94 -6.54 3.47 6.92
C GLU A 94 -7.50 3.81 8.08
N GLY A 95 -6.95 4.28 9.21
CA GLY A 95 -7.75 4.70 10.37
C GLY A 95 -8.63 5.92 10.06
N LEU A 96 -8.08 6.91 9.35
CA LEU A 96 -8.83 8.11 8.93
C LEU A 96 -9.90 7.78 7.90
N GLU A 97 -9.61 6.87 6.95
CA GLU A 97 -10.61 6.41 5.99
C GLU A 97 -11.78 5.70 6.68
N GLN A 98 -11.49 4.90 7.71
CA GLN A 98 -12.51 4.27 8.53
C GLN A 98 -13.32 5.29 9.33
N ALA A 99 -12.69 6.34 9.86
CA ALA A 99 -13.39 7.45 10.51
C ALA A 99 -14.35 8.16 9.55
N HIS A 100 -13.95 8.40 8.30
CA HIS A 100 -14.84 8.97 7.27
C HIS A 100 -16.07 8.09 6.98
N LYS A 101 -15.94 6.75 7.05
CA LYS A 101 -17.08 5.84 6.93
C LYS A 101 -18.04 5.98 8.10
N GLN A 102 -17.52 6.14 9.32
CA GLN A 102 -18.35 6.38 10.51
C GLN A 102 -19.05 7.74 10.45
N ILE A 103 -18.37 8.80 10.03
CA ILE A 103 -18.95 10.14 9.85
C ILE A 103 -20.18 10.09 8.94
N ARG A 104 -20.07 9.44 7.78
CA ARG A 104 -21.20 9.29 6.85
C ARG A 104 -22.36 8.52 7.48
N ARG A 105 -22.06 7.47 8.25
CA ARG A 105 -23.07 6.68 8.97
C ARG A 105 -23.78 7.50 10.05
N PHE A 106 -23.04 8.29 10.83
CA PHE A 106 -23.62 9.12 11.89
C PHE A 106 -24.47 10.24 11.31
N SER A 107 -24.00 10.85 10.21
CA SER A 107 -24.81 11.76 9.44
C SER A 107 -26.11 11.09 8.99
N GLU A 108 -26.08 9.90 8.41
CA GLU A 108 -27.30 9.29 7.86
C GLU A 108 -28.33 8.89 8.94
N TYR A 109 -27.89 8.32 10.06
CA TYR A 109 -28.79 7.63 11.00
C TYR A 109 -28.89 8.24 12.39
N LEU A 110 -27.90 9.03 12.82
CA LEU A 110 -27.73 9.37 14.24
C LEU A 110 -27.63 10.89 14.49
N SER A 111 -27.77 11.74 13.48
CA SER A 111 -27.71 13.19 13.63
C SER A 111 -29.05 13.88 13.33
N GLN A 112 -29.28 15.02 13.96
CA GLN A 112 -30.44 15.85 13.67
C GLN A 112 -30.29 16.55 12.31
N LYS A 113 -31.36 16.53 11.51
CA LYS A 113 -31.37 17.07 10.13
C LYS A 113 -32.06 18.43 9.96
N SER A 114 -32.42 19.07 11.08
CA SER A 114 -33.12 20.36 11.06
C SER A 114 -32.19 21.54 10.78
N ASP A 115 -30.92 21.43 11.17
CA ASP A 115 -29.90 22.46 11.01
C ASP A 115 -28.53 21.80 10.81
N THR A 116 -27.77 22.27 9.83
CA THR A 116 -26.44 21.76 9.52
C THR A 116 -25.48 21.93 10.70
N LEU A 117 -25.60 23.02 11.47
CA LEU A 117 -24.73 23.22 12.63
C LEU A 117 -25.02 22.20 13.74
N LEU A 118 -26.30 21.90 13.99
CA LEU A 118 -26.69 20.85 14.94
C LEU A 118 -26.25 19.46 14.44
N GLU A 119 -26.41 19.19 13.15
CA GLU A 119 -25.95 17.95 12.53
C GLU A 119 -24.45 17.70 12.77
N MET A 120 -23.63 18.74 12.53
CA MET A 120 -22.19 18.66 12.75
C MET A 120 -21.83 18.45 14.22
N LYS A 121 -22.54 19.10 15.14
CA LYS A 121 -22.33 18.92 16.60
C LYS A 121 -22.65 17.50 17.05
N ASP A 122 -23.72 16.91 16.54
CA ASP A 122 -24.10 15.53 16.85
C ASP A 122 -23.06 14.54 16.33
N ILE A 123 -22.62 14.71 15.09
CA ILE A 123 -21.58 13.87 14.47
C ILE A 123 -20.27 13.98 15.26
N PHE A 124 -19.84 15.20 15.60
CA PHE A 124 -18.63 15.42 16.38
C PHE A 124 -18.70 14.76 17.76
N SER A 125 -19.83 14.92 18.45
CA SER A 125 -20.05 14.32 19.77
C SER A 125 -19.98 12.79 19.73
N GLN A 126 -20.52 12.17 18.67
CA GLN A 126 -20.46 10.71 18.50
C GLN A 126 -19.05 10.21 18.21
N ILE A 127 -18.30 10.91 17.36
CA ILE A 127 -16.90 10.57 17.10
C ILE A 127 -16.09 10.68 18.40
N TYR A 128 -16.30 11.73 19.18
CA TYR A 128 -15.59 11.96 20.44
C TYR A 128 -15.83 10.86 21.49
N VAL A 129 -17.01 10.23 21.50
CA VAL A 129 -17.30 9.11 22.41
C VAL A 129 -16.68 7.78 21.95
N ILE A 130 -16.47 7.61 20.64
CA ILE A 130 -15.97 6.36 20.05
C ILE A 130 -14.44 6.29 20.01
N VAL A 131 -13.78 7.44 19.94
CA VAL A 131 -12.32 7.60 20.00
C VAL A 131 -11.84 7.59 21.44
#